data_AF-A0A1S3PKI7-F1
#
_entry.id   AF-A0A1S3PKI7-F1
#
_cell.length_a   1.000
_cell.length_b   1.000
_cell.length_c   1.000
_cell.angle_alpha   90.00
_cell.angle_beta   90.00
_cell.angle_gamma   90.00
#
_symmetry.space_group_name_H-M   'P 1'
#
loop_
_entity.id
_entity.type
_entity.pdbx_description
1 polymer ?
#
loop_
_entity_poly.entity_id
_entity_poly.type
_entity_poly.pdbx_seq_one_letter_code
_entity_poly.pdbx_strand_id
1 'polypeptide(L)'
;MIGLKYNVSLPMAAGALLVGIPYSISLVAQWMYGWPNKPGYKKYIEALKPRRIYCLTRAVLEMLKYFQYGKLYFQWKSWYKNVENHKHYEKGIAFGRRSNRLDLYYSPTVAQPGSEQVPVVVFIYGGGWGSGERSIYCLLAMQMAKELSATVICPDYCTYPKGNVLSMVQDIADCLVWARENGHKFKFDKDNIVLIGHSAGAHLAALTVLFMVEGRDELFIDAKKQTEITMAIRGVTGHYRVYRVTGQYVVYRVTGHYVVYRVTGQYGVYRVTGQYGVYRVTGHYVVYRVTGHYGVYRVTGQYVVYYSYRSLCGL
;
A
#
# COMPACT_ATOMS: atom_id res chain seq x y z
N MET A 1 -33.60 19.34 -49.37
CA MET A 1 -33.95 17.92 -49.14
C MET A 1 -33.60 17.54 -47.71
N ILE A 2 -34.65 17.23 -46.93
CA ILE A 2 -34.72 16.37 -45.74
C ILE A 2 -33.76 16.70 -44.58
N GLY A 3 -34.15 17.68 -43.76
CA GLY A 3 -33.69 17.74 -42.37
C GLY A 3 -34.42 16.69 -41.55
N LEU A 4 -33.73 15.65 -41.11
CA LEU A 4 -34.26 14.68 -40.14
C LEU A 4 -34.42 15.36 -38.77
N LYS A 5 -35.61 15.90 -38.49
CA LYS A 5 -36.04 16.17 -37.11
C LYS A 5 -36.52 14.85 -36.49
N TYR A 6 -35.62 14.14 -35.83
CA TYR A 6 -36.00 13.01 -34.98
C TYR A 6 -36.71 13.54 -33.73
N ASN A 7 -38.04 13.61 -33.76
CA ASN A 7 -38.86 13.83 -32.57
C ASN A 7 -38.92 12.52 -31.77
N VAL A 8 -37.91 12.28 -30.93
CA VAL A 8 -37.95 11.16 -29.98
C VAL A 8 -39.05 11.47 -28.95
N SER A 9 -40.05 10.61 -28.86
CA SER A 9 -41.13 10.77 -27.87
C SER A 9 -40.56 10.66 -26.46
N LEU A 10 -41.11 11.43 -25.51
CA LEU A 10 -40.70 11.42 -24.10
C LEU A 10 -40.59 9.99 -23.51
N PRO A 11 -41.52 9.05 -23.80
CA PRO A 11 -41.43 7.67 -23.34
C PRO A 11 -40.26 6.89 -23.96
N MET A 12 -39.96 7.11 -25.25
CA MET A 12 -38.82 6.48 -25.91
C MET A 12 -37.49 7.00 -25.37
N ALA A 13 -37.40 8.32 -25.13
CA ALA A 13 -36.22 8.92 -24.50
C ALA A 13 -36.01 8.37 -23.07
N ALA A 14 -37.09 8.26 -22.28
CA ALA A 14 -37.05 7.70 -20.94
C ALA A 14 -36.65 6.21 -20.95
N GLY A 15 -37.19 5.40 -21.87
CA GLY A 15 -36.83 3.99 -22.02
C GLY A 15 -35.36 3.79 -22.41
N ALA A 16 -34.84 4.58 -23.35
CA ALA A 16 -33.44 4.53 -23.76
C ALA A 16 -32.49 4.90 -22.61
N LEU A 17 -32.82 5.96 -21.85
CA LEU A 17 -31.99 6.44 -20.74
C LEU A 17 -32.03 5.51 -19.51
N LEU A 18 -33.21 5.00 -19.13
CA LEU A 18 -33.39 4.23 -17.90
C LEU A 18 -33.15 2.73 -18.08
N VAL A 19 -33.26 2.21 -19.30
CA VAL A 19 -33.11 0.78 -19.59
C VAL A 19 -32.01 0.53 -20.61
N GLY A 20 -32.06 1.19 -21.77
CA GLY A 20 -31.11 0.95 -22.86
C GLY A 20 -29.64 1.16 -22.46
N ILE A 21 -29.33 2.32 -21.88
CA ILE A 21 -27.95 2.69 -21.48
C ILE A 21 -27.46 1.81 -20.32
N PRO A 22 -28.18 1.64 -19.20
CA PRO A 22 -27.72 0.82 -18.08
C PRO A 22 -27.46 -0.65 -18.47
N TYR A 23 -28.35 -1.25 -19.26
CA TYR A 23 -28.21 -2.64 -19.70
C TYR A 23 -27.04 -2.80 -20.68
N SER A 24 -26.82 -1.84 -21.58
CA SER A 24 -25.67 -1.84 -22.50
C SER A 24 -24.34 -1.74 -21.74
N ILE A 25 -24.24 -0.82 -20.77
CA ILE A 25 -23.05 -0.66 -19.93
C ILE A 25 -22.78 -1.95 -19.14
N SER A 26 -23.83 -2.55 -18.56
CA SER A 26 -23.71 -3.77 -17.77
C SER A 26 -23.23 -4.96 -18.62
N LEU A 27 -23.75 -5.12 -19.84
CA LEU A 27 -23.33 -6.17 -20.76
C LEU A 27 -21.85 -6.05 -21.14
N VAL A 28 -21.40 -4.84 -21.50
CA VAL A 28 -19.99 -4.59 -21.84
C VAL A 28 -19.08 -4.85 -20.64
N ALA A 29 -19.45 -4.37 -19.44
CA ALA A 29 -18.66 -4.60 -18.24
C ALA A 29 -18.54 -6.10 -17.89
N GLN A 30 -19.59 -6.88 -18.05
CA GLN A 30 -19.53 -8.34 -17.82
C GLN A 30 -18.71 -9.06 -18.90
N TRP A 31 -18.72 -8.58 -20.12
CA TRP A 31 -17.86 -9.10 -21.18
C TRP A 31 -16.37 -8.84 -20.89
N MET A 32 -16.03 -7.65 -20.35
CA MET A 32 -14.65 -7.28 -20.02
C MET A 32 -14.12 -7.92 -18.73
N TYR A 33 -14.95 -7.98 -17.67
CA TYR A 33 -14.51 -8.37 -16.32
C TYR A 33 -15.00 -9.75 -15.88
N GLY A 34 -15.79 -10.43 -16.72
CA GLY A 34 -16.26 -11.79 -16.49
C GLY A 34 -17.72 -11.88 -16.05
N TRP A 35 -18.31 -13.04 -16.33
CA TRP A 35 -19.70 -13.35 -16.01
C TRP A 35 -19.84 -13.95 -14.61
N PRO A 36 -21.03 -13.85 -13.97
CA PRO A 36 -21.29 -14.52 -12.71
C PRO A 36 -21.00 -16.01 -12.76
N ASN A 37 -20.39 -16.55 -11.71
CA ASN A 37 -20.02 -17.97 -11.61
C ASN A 37 -21.25 -18.85 -11.36
N LYS A 38 -22.06 -19.05 -12.40
CA LYS A 38 -23.26 -19.91 -12.43
C LYS A 38 -23.24 -20.77 -13.70
N PRO A 39 -23.67 -22.04 -13.62
CA PRO A 39 -23.67 -22.94 -14.77
C PRO A 39 -24.71 -22.54 -15.81
N GLY A 40 -24.35 -22.71 -17.09
CA GLY A 40 -25.26 -22.57 -18.24
C GLY A 40 -25.93 -21.20 -18.36
N TYR A 41 -27.20 -21.18 -18.75
CA TYR A 41 -27.96 -19.96 -19.03
C TYR A 41 -28.26 -19.11 -17.77
N LYS A 42 -28.16 -19.72 -16.57
CA LYS A 42 -28.43 -19.05 -15.29
C LYS A 42 -27.48 -17.88 -15.02
N LYS A 43 -26.28 -17.89 -15.63
CA LYS A 43 -25.34 -16.75 -15.55
C LYS A 43 -25.90 -15.48 -16.18
N TYR A 44 -26.65 -15.59 -17.28
CA TYR A 44 -27.25 -14.45 -17.99
C TYR A 44 -28.44 -13.88 -17.22
N ILE A 45 -29.27 -14.76 -16.62
CA ILE A 45 -30.40 -14.33 -15.78
C ILE A 45 -29.89 -13.58 -14.55
N GLU A 46 -28.84 -14.10 -13.89
CA GLU A 46 -28.25 -13.44 -12.74
C GLU A 46 -27.61 -12.10 -13.11
N ALA A 47 -26.92 -12.06 -14.25
CA ALA A 47 -26.30 -10.87 -14.82
C ALA A 47 -27.29 -9.75 -15.14
N LEU A 48 -28.48 -10.11 -15.65
CA LEU A 48 -29.49 -9.17 -16.11
C LEU A 48 -30.49 -8.74 -15.03
N LYS A 49 -30.24 -9.11 -13.76
CA LYS A 49 -31.08 -8.67 -12.64
C LYS A 49 -31.07 -7.14 -12.53
N PRO A 50 -32.25 -6.46 -12.51
CA PRO A 50 -32.32 -5.00 -12.50
C PRO A 50 -31.50 -4.32 -11.39
N ARG A 51 -31.51 -4.90 -10.18
CA ARG A 51 -30.70 -4.41 -9.05
C ARG A 51 -29.20 -4.43 -9.35
N ARG A 52 -28.68 -5.51 -9.95
CA ARG A 52 -27.25 -5.63 -10.29
C ARG A 52 -26.86 -4.66 -11.39
N ILE A 53 -27.69 -4.54 -12.43
CA ILE A 53 -27.47 -3.61 -13.52
C ILE A 53 -27.38 -2.20 -12.98
N TYR A 54 -28.36 -1.77 -12.17
CA TYR A 54 -28.33 -0.43 -11.60
C TYR A 54 -27.09 -0.20 -10.72
N CYS A 55 -26.70 -1.16 -9.88
CA CYS A 55 -25.47 -1.06 -9.10
C CYS A 55 -24.21 -0.95 -9.98
N LEU A 56 -24.13 -1.75 -11.05
CA LEU A 56 -22.98 -1.76 -11.95
C LEU A 56 -22.91 -0.50 -12.79
N THR A 57 -24.03 -0.04 -13.36
CA THR A 57 -24.14 1.23 -14.07
C THR A 57 -23.77 2.39 -13.15
N ARG A 58 -24.26 2.41 -11.90
CA ARG A 58 -23.86 3.43 -10.93
C ARG A 58 -22.36 3.39 -10.63
N ALA A 59 -21.78 2.20 -10.48
CA ALA A 59 -20.34 2.06 -10.29
C ALA A 59 -19.54 2.57 -11.49
N VAL A 60 -19.99 2.31 -12.72
CA VAL A 60 -19.37 2.84 -13.95
C VAL A 60 -19.50 4.37 -14.03
N LEU A 61 -20.67 4.92 -13.71
CA LEU A 61 -20.86 6.38 -13.66
C LEU A 61 -20.02 7.04 -12.57
N GLU A 62 -19.87 6.41 -11.40
CA GLU A 62 -18.91 6.86 -10.39
C GLU A 62 -17.48 6.75 -10.88
N MET A 63 -17.15 5.74 -11.67
CA MET A 63 -15.82 5.62 -12.28
C MET A 63 -15.52 6.76 -13.26
N LEU A 64 -16.53 7.29 -13.97
CA LEU A 64 -16.36 8.47 -14.82
C LEU A 64 -15.92 9.71 -14.04
N LYS A 65 -16.19 9.79 -12.73
CA LYS A 65 -15.64 10.87 -11.90
C LYS A 65 -14.12 10.82 -11.84
N TYR A 66 -13.49 9.65 -12.01
CA TYR A 66 -12.03 9.55 -12.04
C TYR A 66 -11.41 10.02 -13.37
N PHE A 67 -12.22 10.29 -14.40
CA PHE A 67 -11.73 10.82 -15.67
C PHE A 67 -11.05 12.19 -15.50
N GLN A 68 -11.42 12.94 -14.46
CA GLN A 68 -10.74 14.18 -14.07
C GLN A 68 -9.25 13.97 -13.74
N TYR A 69 -8.86 12.76 -13.31
CA TYR A 69 -7.47 12.38 -13.05
C TYR A 69 -6.75 11.87 -14.30
N GLY A 70 -7.38 11.89 -15.48
CA GLY A 70 -6.76 11.51 -16.75
C GLY A 70 -5.49 12.31 -17.02
N LYS A 71 -5.46 13.60 -16.67
CA LYS A 71 -4.25 14.44 -16.75
C LYS A 71 -3.11 13.86 -15.92
N LEU A 72 -3.38 13.41 -14.70
CA LEU A 72 -2.39 12.77 -13.83
C LEU A 72 -1.86 11.48 -14.46
N TYR A 73 -2.75 10.69 -15.08
CA TYR A 73 -2.39 9.47 -15.80
C TYR A 73 -1.49 9.71 -17.03
N PHE A 74 -1.58 10.86 -17.69
CA PHE A 74 -0.61 11.20 -18.73
C PHE A 74 0.69 11.75 -18.15
N GLN A 75 0.60 12.56 -17.09
CA GLN A 75 1.75 13.17 -16.44
C GLN A 75 2.74 12.14 -15.90
N TRP A 76 2.31 11.21 -15.05
CA TRP A 76 3.20 10.20 -14.46
C TRP A 76 3.80 9.25 -15.52
N LYS A 77 3.05 8.91 -16.58
CA LYS A 77 3.46 7.96 -17.62
C LYS A 77 4.46 8.60 -18.55
N SER A 78 4.26 9.88 -18.87
CA SER A 78 5.25 10.70 -19.58
C SER A 78 6.51 10.84 -18.73
N TRP A 79 6.36 11.19 -17.45
CA TRP A 79 7.48 11.37 -16.52
C TRP A 79 8.34 10.11 -16.38
N TYR A 80 7.70 8.94 -16.21
CA TYR A 80 8.38 7.65 -16.05
C TYR A 80 9.05 7.12 -17.34
N LYS A 81 8.64 7.64 -18.50
CA LYS A 81 9.25 7.31 -19.80
C LYS A 81 10.38 8.27 -20.18
N ASN A 82 10.37 9.50 -19.66
CA ASN A 82 11.35 10.51 -20.05
C ASN A 82 12.75 10.12 -19.55
N VAL A 83 13.66 9.95 -20.52
CA VAL A 83 15.05 9.53 -20.26
C VAL A 83 15.85 10.62 -19.54
N GLU A 84 15.52 11.90 -19.74
CA GLU A 84 16.23 13.00 -19.11
C GLU A 84 16.06 13.04 -17.58
N ASN A 85 14.95 12.49 -17.08
CA ASN A 85 14.69 12.43 -15.65
C ASN A 85 15.63 11.44 -14.92
N HIS A 86 16.38 10.57 -15.62
CA HIS A 86 17.30 9.60 -15.00
C HIS A 86 18.45 10.26 -14.20
N LYS A 87 18.68 11.56 -14.37
CA LYS A 87 19.60 12.32 -13.51
C LYS A 87 19.16 12.33 -12.04
N HIS A 88 17.87 12.10 -11.76
CA HIS A 88 17.29 12.14 -10.42
C HIS A 88 16.77 10.78 -9.94
N TYR A 89 16.80 9.74 -10.77
CA TYR A 89 16.40 8.39 -10.39
C TYR A 89 17.06 7.31 -11.26
N GLU A 90 17.39 6.16 -10.67
CA GLU A 90 17.86 4.98 -11.39
C GLU A 90 16.74 3.94 -11.45
N LYS A 91 16.50 3.36 -12.63
CA LYS A 91 15.37 2.48 -12.88
C LYS A 91 15.78 1.05 -13.17
N GLY A 92 14.97 0.10 -12.71
CA GLY A 92 15.05 -1.28 -13.16
C GLY A 92 16.26 -2.04 -12.64
N ILE A 93 16.78 -1.63 -11.48
CA ILE A 93 17.90 -2.32 -10.84
C ILE A 93 17.41 -3.70 -10.40
N ALA A 94 18.12 -4.75 -10.81
CA ALA A 94 17.81 -6.11 -10.40
C ALA A 94 18.16 -6.31 -8.93
N PHE A 95 17.25 -6.91 -8.17
CA PHE A 95 17.50 -7.28 -6.79
C PHE A 95 16.80 -8.58 -6.40
N GLY A 96 17.26 -9.16 -5.28
CA GLY A 96 16.66 -10.33 -4.66
C GLY A 96 16.78 -11.61 -5.47
N ARG A 97 16.31 -12.72 -4.89
CA ARG A 97 16.47 -14.05 -5.51
C ARG A 97 15.65 -14.24 -6.78
N ARG A 98 14.56 -13.48 -6.93
CA ARG A 98 13.67 -13.53 -8.10
C ARG A 98 14.07 -12.56 -9.21
N SER A 99 15.19 -11.85 -9.06
CA SER A 99 15.58 -10.78 -9.99
C SER A 99 14.47 -9.74 -10.22
N ASN A 100 13.76 -9.40 -9.14
CA ASN A 100 12.77 -8.33 -9.15
C ASN A 100 13.45 -7.00 -9.46
N ARG A 101 12.65 -5.99 -9.82
CA ARG A 101 13.15 -4.68 -10.22
C ARG A 101 12.81 -3.65 -9.16
N LEU A 102 13.78 -2.79 -8.83
CA LEU A 102 13.54 -1.62 -8.02
C LEU A 102 13.94 -0.36 -8.77
N ASP A 103 13.32 0.74 -8.37
CA ASP A 103 13.69 2.08 -8.79
C ASP A 103 14.21 2.87 -7.58
N LEU A 104 15.33 3.56 -7.76
CA LEU A 104 15.95 4.46 -6.79
C LEU A 104 15.65 5.90 -7.15
N TYR A 105 15.13 6.69 -6.22
CA TYR A 105 14.87 8.12 -6.41
C TYR A 105 15.74 8.92 -5.46
N TYR A 106 16.52 9.86 -6.01
CA TYR A 106 17.43 10.69 -5.24
C TYR A 106 16.80 12.05 -4.95
N SER A 107 17.11 12.61 -3.79
CA SER A 107 16.72 13.98 -3.49
C SER A 107 17.51 14.96 -4.37
N PRO A 108 16.84 15.89 -5.09
CA PRO A 108 17.50 16.90 -5.91
C PRO A 108 18.47 17.80 -5.12
N THR A 109 18.27 17.89 -3.79
CA THR A 109 19.01 18.77 -2.88
C THR A 109 20.34 18.17 -2.41
N VAL A 110 20.54 16.85 -2.58
CA VAL A 110 21.66 16.09 -1.99
C VAL A 110 22.89 16.02 -2.93
N ALA A 111 22.77 16.57 -4.14
CA ALA A 111 23.82 16.60 -5.16
C ALA A 111 24.99 17.57 -4.86
N GLN A 112 25.41 17.71 -3.61
CA GLN A 112 26.66 18.40 -3.26
C GLN A 112 27.77 17.38 -2.94
N PRO A 113 28.97 17.52 -3.56
CA PRO A 113 30.12 16.69 -3.22
C PRO A 113 30.50 16.91 -1.74
N GLY A 114 30.42 15.85 -0.93
CA GLY A 114 30.74 15.89 0.51
C GLY A 114 29.54 15.76 1.45
N SER A 115 28.33 15.54 0.94
CA SER A 115 27.15 15.32 1.79
C SER A 115 27.26 14.03 2.61
N GLU A 116 26.88 14.12 3.89
CA GLU A 116 26.67 12.97 4.77
C GLU A 116 25.72 11.96 4.12
N GLN A 117 25.91 10.67 4.42
CA GLN A 117 25.02 9.62 3.94
C GLN A 117 23.57 9.95 4.30
N VAL A 118 22.69 10.00 3.29
CA VAL A 118 21.28 10.35 3.50
C VAL A 118 20.45 9.16 3.93
N PRO A 119 19.42 9.33 4.79
CA PRO A 119 18.53 8.25 5.16
C PRO A 119 17.90 7.60 3.92
N VAL A 120 17.61 6.30 4.03
CA VAL A 120 16.96 5.56 2.95
C VAL A 120 15.53 5.20 3.33
N VAL A 121 14.61 5.47 2.41
CA VAL A 121 13.19 5.18 2.53
C VAL A 121 12.87 4.03 1.58
N VAL A 122 12.43 2.89 2.08
CA VAL A 122 11.89 1.82 1.23
C VAL A 122 10.39 1.97 1.17
N PHE A 123 9.89 2.44 0.02
CA PHE A 123 8.48 2.64 -0.23
C PHE A 123 7.85 1.40 -0.89
N ILE A 124 6.91 0.77 -0.19
CA ILE A 124 6.21 -0.44 -0.65
C ILE A 124 4.83 -0.06 -1.16
N TYR A 125 4.62 -0.25 -2.46
CA TYR A 125 3.37 0.10 -3.11
C TYR A 125 2.21 -0.81 -2.73
N GLY A 126 0.98 -0.28 -2.86
CA GLY A 126 -0.25 -1.03 -2.67
C GLY A 126 -0.84 -1.58 -3.97
N GLY A 127 -1.88 -2.39 -3.84
CA GLY A 127 -2.63 -2.98 -4.96
C GLY A 127 -3.38 -4.26 -4.57
N GLY A 128 -3.81 -4.35 -3.31
CA GLY A 128 -4.57 -5.51 -2.80
C GLY A 128 -3.87 -6.85 -3.02
N TRP A 129 -2.53 -6.88 -3.01
CA TRP A 129 -1.68 -8.06 -3.27
C TRP A 129 -1.78 -8.67 -4.67
N GLY A 130 -2.79 -8.31 -5.48
CA GLY A 130 -3.01 -8.85 -6.82
C GLY A 130 -2.68 -7.89 -7.97
N SER A 131 -2.38 -6.64 -7.67
CA SER A 131 -2.04 -5.62 -8.66
C SER A 131 -1.04 -4.60 -8.11
N GLY A 132 -0.66 -3.62 -8.93
CA GLY A 132 0.34 -2.60 -8.60
C GLY A 132 1.67 -2.82 -9.31
N GLU A 133 2.39 -1.73 -9.53
CA GLU A 133 3.72 -1.71 -10.13
C GLU A 133 4.45 -0.45 -9.61
N ARG A 134 5.79 -0.49 -9.53
CA ARG A 134 6.59 0.65 -9.05
C ARG A 134 6.40 1.95 -9.84
N SER A 135 6.14 1.87 -11.14
CA SER A 135 5.87 3.03 -12.01
C SER A 135 4.67 3.85 -11.57
N ILE A 136 3.68 3.19 -10.94
CA ILE A 136 2.48 3.88 -10.46
C ILE A 136 2.82 4.91 -9.39
N TYR A 137 3.89 4.68 -8.64
CA TYR A 137 4.23 5.50 -7.49
C TYR A 137 5.42 6.42 -7.74
N CYS A 138 5.89 6.55 -8.98
CA CYS A 138 7.09 7.33 -9.31
C CYS A 138 7.02 8.80 -8.87
N LEU A 139 5.89 9.48 -9.12
CA LEU A 139 5.71 10.88 -8.71
C LEU A 139 5.66 11.02 -7.18
N LEU A 140 5.05 10.06 -6.49
CA LEU A 140 5.01 10.05 -5.03
C LEU A 140 6.40 9.78 -4.45
N ALA A 141 7.14 8.83 -5.03
CA ALA A 141 8.50 8.50 -4.63
C ALA A 141 9.46 9.69 -4.81
N MET A 142 9.36 10.40 -5.93
CA MET A 142 10.10 11.65 -6.15
C MET A 142 9.75 12.74 -5.14
N GLN A 143 8.45 12.93 -4.87
CA GLN A 143 8.02 13.92 -3.88
C GLN A 143 8.51 13.54 -2.47
N MET A 144 8.46 12.26 -2.10
CA MET A 144 9.03 11.78 -0.84
C MET A 144 10.53 12.01 -0.76
N ALA A 145 11.28 11.72 -1.82
CA ALA A 145 12.73 11.95 -1.86
C ALA A 145 13.08 13.44 -1.65
N LYS A 146 12.29 14.33 -2.26
CA LYS A 146 12.45 15.78 -2.11
C LYS A 146 12.10 16.27 -0.71
N GLU A 147 10.92 15.92 -0.17
CA GLU A 147 10.42 16.43 1.10
C GLU A 147 11.15 15.84 2.32
N LEU A 148 11.58 14.58 2.23
CA LEU A 148 12.27 13.90 3.32
C LEU A 148 13.80 14.05 3.26
N SER A 149 14.32 14.67 2.19
CA SER A 149 15.78 14.73 1.92
C SER A 149 16.44 13.36 2.03
N ALA A 150 15.79 12.35 1.46
CA ALA A 150 16.12 10.94 1.60
C ALA A 150 16.20 10.26 0.23
N THR A 151 16.94 9.16 0.15
CA THR A 151 16.91 8.28 -1.03
C THR A 151 15.71 7.35 -0.91
N VAL A 152 14.83 7.30 -1.92
CA VAL A 152 13.65 6.44 -1.90
C VAL A 152 13.87 5.23 -2.81
N ILE A 153 13.76 4.03 -2.26
CA ILE A 153 13.72 2.76 -2.98
C ILE A 153 12.27 2.34 -3.18
N CYS A 154 11.85 2.07 -4.41
CA CYS A 154 10.54 1.50 -4.74
C CYS A 154 10.73 0.11 -5.37
N PRO A 155 10.63 -0.98 -4.60
CA PRO A 155 10.82 -2.34 -5.11
C PRO A 155 9.52 -2.94 -5.65
N ASP A 156 9.63 -3.69 -6.74
CA ASP A 156 8.60 -4.65 -7.13
C ASP A 156 8.62 -5.89 -6.24
N TYR A 157 7.43 -6.42 -5.97
CA TYR A 157 7.24 -7.70 -5.28
C TYR A 157 6.27 -8.58 -6.07
N CYS A 158 6.37 -9.90 -5.87
CA CYS A 158 5.49 -10.86 -6.54
C CYS A 158 4.01 -10.62 -6.18
N THR A 159 3.12 -10.60 -7.17
CA THR A 159 1.69 -10.41 -6.94
C THR A 159 0.93 -11.73 -7.00
N TYR A 160 -0.18 -11.83 -6.28
CA TYR A 160 -1.13 -12.94 -6.40
C TYR A 160 -1.75 -12.93 -7.80
N PRO A 161 -1.89 -14.09 -8.48
CA PRO A 161 -1.68 -15.46 -8.00
C PRO A 161 -0.26 -16.01 -8.21
N LYS A 162 0.68 -15.23 -8.76
CA LYS A 162 2.05 -15.69 -9.04
C LYS A 162 2.85 -15.94 -7.76
N GLY A 163 2.56 -15.20 -6.70
CA GLY A 163 3.15 -15.37 -5.37
C GLY A 163 2.10 -15.33 -4.26
N ASN A 164 2.47 -15.89 -3.12
CA ASN A 164 1.69 -15.79 -1.87
C ASN A 164 2.25 -14.66 -0.97
N VAL A 165 1.56 -14.39 0.15
CA VAL A 165 1.97 -13.32 1.08
C VAL A 165 3.39 -13.56 1.62
N LEU A 166 3.77 -14.81 1.91
CA LEU A 166 5.13 -15.12 2.36
C LEU A 166 6.17 -14.78 1.30
N SER A 167 5.87 -15.05 0.03
CA SER A 167 6.72 -14.70 -1.10
C SER A 167 6.86 -13.19 -1.26
N MET A 168 5.78 -12.44 -1.05
CA MET A 168 5.81 -10.97 -1.04
C MET A 168 6.70 -10.43 0.06
N VAL A 169 6.55 -10.97 1.28
CA VAL A 169 7.38 -10.62 2.44
C VAL A 169 8.85 -10.94 2.15
N GLN A 170 9.14 -12.10 1.56
CA GLN A 170 10.50 -12.47 1.16
C GLN A 170 11.10 -11.47 0.16
N ASP A 171 10.32 -11.01 -0.83
CA ASP A 171 10.81 -10.03 -1.81
C ASP A 171 11.12 -8.68 -1.14
N ILE A 172 10.30 -8.24 -0.18
CA ILE A 172 10.60 -7.01 0.59
C ILE A 172 11.84 -7.21 1.46
N ALA A 173 11.99 -8.36 2.11
CA ALA A 173 13.19 -8.67 2.90
C ALA A 173 14.45 -8.70 2.02
N ASP A 174 14.36 -9.25 0.82
CA ASP A 174 15.45 -9.25 -0.17
C ASP A 174 15.79 -7.83 -0.64
N CYS A 175 14.81 -6.94 -0.75
CA CYS A 175 15.06 -5.52 -1.02
C CYS A 175 15.84 -4.86 0.12
N LEU A 176 15.57 -5.22 1.38
CA LEU A 176 16.28 -4.67 2.54
C LEU A 176 17.71 -5.19 2.62
N VAL A 177 17.93 -6.48 2.33
CA VAL A 177 19.27 -7.05 2.16
C VAL A 177 20.02 -6.27 1.07
N TRP A 178 19.40 -6.09 -0.10
CA TRP A 178 20.00 -5.37 -1.21
C TRP A 178 20.35 -3.92 -0.85
N ALA A 179 19.44 -3.20 -0.17
CA ALA A 179 19.66 -1.83 0.24
C ALA A 179 20.88 -1.74 1.16
N ARG A 180 21.01 -2.68 2.09
CA ARG A 180 22.13 -2.71 3.03
C ARG A 180 23.47 -3.04 2.36
N GLU A 181 23.46 -3.99 1.41
CA GLU A 181 24.66 -4.40 0.66
C GLU A 181 25.11 -3.33 -0.34
N ASN A 182 24.19 -2.49 -0.86
CA ASN A 182 24.48 -1.51 -1.91
C ASN A 182 24.54 -0.05 -1.42
N GLY A 183 24.32 0.24 -0.13
CA GLY A 183 24.28 1.61 0.39
C GLY A 183 25.52 2.45 0.08
N HIS A 184 26.71 1.86 0.15
CA HIS A 184 27.95 2.55 -0.23
C HIS A 184 28.01 2.90 -1.72
N LYS A 185 27.53 2.01 -2.59
CA LYS A 185 27.55 2.19 -4.04
C LYS A 185 26.63 3.35 -4.47
N PHE A 186 25.47 3.46 -3.83
CA PHE A 186 24.46 4.47 -4.16
C PHE A 186 24.43 5.65 -3.16
N LYS A 187 25.43 5.75 -2.28
CA LYS A 187 25.68 6.87 -1.35
C LYS A 187 24.50 7.21 -0.42
N PHE A 188 23.82 6.20 0.12
CA PHE A 188 22.80 6.36 1.16
C PHE A 188 23.18 5.63 2.45
N ASP A 189 22.63 6.06 3.57
CA ASP A 189 22.86 5.49 4.90
C ASP A 189 22.12 4.16 5.03
N LYS A 190 22.88 3.08 4.93
CA LYS A 190 22.38 1.70 5.06
C LYS A 190 21.94 1.33 6.47
N ASP A 191 22.29 2.12 7.48
CA ASP A 191 21.99 1.89 8.90
C ASP A 191 20.84 2.81 9.40
N ASN A 192 20.23 3.57 8.49
CA ASN A 192 19.09 4.46 8.71
C ASN A 192 17.99 4.24 7.67
N ILE A 193 17.33 3.08 7.77
CA ILE A 193 16.25 2.65 6.88
C ILE A 193 14.89 2.98 7.47
N VAL A 194 14.02 3.61 6.69
CA VAL A 194 12.61 3.85 7.02
C VAL A 194 11.73 3.11 6.03
N LEU A 195 10.84 2.25 6.53
CA LEU A 195 9.83 1.60 5.70
C LEU A 195 8.58 2.46 5.60
N ILE A 196 8.14 2.74 4.37
CA ILE A 196 6.87 3.41 4.10
C ILE A 196 6.00 2.50 3.25
N GLY A 197 4.74 2.30 3.61
CA GLY A 197 3.84 1.49 2.79
C GLY A 197 2.50 2.15 2.54
N HIS A 198 1.88 1.78 1.41
CA HIS A 198 0.51 2.17 1.08
C HIS A 198 -0.41 0.94 0.99
N SER A 199 -1.51 0.90 1.74
CA SER A 199 -2.52 -0.17 1.67
C SER A 199 -1.89 -1.56 1.87
N ALA A 200 -1.96 -2.45 0.88
CA ALA A 200 -1.31 -3.76 0.90
C ALA A 200 0.21 -3.67 1.18
N GLY A 201 0.88 -2.62 0.71
CA GLY A 201 2.30 -2.40 0.94
C GLY A 201 2.64 -2.04 2.39
N ALA A 202 1.75 -1.32 3.09
CA ALA A 202 1.92 -1.06 4.52
C ALA A 202 1.73 -2.33 5.37
N HIS A 203 0.79 -3.19 4.96
CA HIS A 203 0.66 -4.51 5.55
C HIS A 203 1.92 -5.37 5.34
N LEU A 204 2.49 -5.36 4.13
CA LEU A 204 3.75 -6.05 3.84
C LEU A 204 4.94 -5.47 4.61
N ALA A 205 5.04 -4.14 4.74
CA ALA A 205 6.07 -3.49 5.54
C ALA A 205 6.07 -4.01 6.99
N ALA A 206 4.88 -4.03 7.59
CA ALA A 206 4.70 -4.47 8.97
C ALA A 206 5.01 -5.97 9.15
N LEU A 207 4.53 -6.81 8.22
CA LEU A 207 4.81 -8.25 8.26
C LEU A 207 6.30 -8.55 8.07
N THR A 208 6.97 -7.84 7.15
CA THR A 208 8.40 -8.08 6.89
C THR A 208 9.24 -7.79 8.12
N VAL A 209 8.99 -6.67 8.80
CA VAL A 209 9.69 -6.37 10.06
C VAL A 209 9.42 -7.43 11.11
N LEU A 210 8.18 -7.89 11.25
CA LEU A 210 7.84 -8.93 12.22
C LEU A 210 8.61 -10.23 11.96
N PHE A 211 8.61 -10.71 10.72
CA PHE A 211 9.31 -11.94 10.35
C PHE A 211 10.82 -11.83 10.57
N MET A 212 11.43 -10.67 10.29
CA MET A 212 12.86 -10.45 10.50
C MET A 212 13.24 -10.30 11.98
N VAL A 213 12.39 -9.70 12.80
CA VAL A 213 12.61 -9.57 14.26
C VAL A 213 12.51 -10.93 14.94
N GLU A 214 11.53 -11.75 14.56
CA GLU A 214 11.35 -13.10 15.11
C GLU A 214 12.42 -14.09 14.61
N GLY A 215 13.24 -13.71 13.62
CA GLY A 215 14.29 -14.58 13.08
C GLY A 215 13.72 -15.82 12.39
N ARG A 216 12.57 -15.70 11.72
CA ARG A 216 11.83 -16.85 11.18
C ARG A 216 12.63 -17.51 10.06
N ASP A 217 12.82 -18.83 10.17
CA ASP A 217 13.47 -19.66 9.14
C ASP A 217 12.70 -19.72 7.81
N GLU A 218 11.43 -19.28 7.83
CA GLU A 218 10.58 -19.16 6.64
C GLU A 218 11.10 -18.10 5.67
N LEU A 219 11.90 -17.15 6.17
CA LEU A 219 12.69 -16.27 5.33
C LEU A 219 14.02 -16.95 5.01
N PHE A 220 14.36 -17.06 3.73
CA PHE A 220 15.61 -17.66 3.25
C PHE A 220 16.84 -16.78 3.52
N ILE A 221 16.83 -15.98 4.59
CA ILE A 221 17.87 -15.04 5.00
C ILE A 221 18.44 -15.55 6.32
N ASP A 222 19.77 -15.59 6.43
CA ASP A 222 20.46 -15.98 7.66
C ASP A 222 20.03 -15.11 8.86
N ALA A 223 19.81 -15.73 10.02
CA ALA A 223 19.28 -15.08 11.23
C ALA A 223 20.14 -13.88 11.67
N LYS A 224 21.48 -14.00 11.53
CA LYS A 224 22.41 -12.90 11.80
C LYS A 224 22.14 -11.71 10.87
N LYS A 225 22.00 -11.95 9.56
CA LYS A 225 21.64 -10.91 8.59
C LYS A 225 20.27 -10.29 8.91
N GLN A 226 19.28 -11.09 9.31
CA GLN A 226 17.95 -10.59 9.70
C GLN A 226 18.03 -9.62 10.88
N THR A 227 18.79 -9.97 11.93
CA THR A 227 18.96 -9.13 13.11
C THR A 227 19.67 -7.82 12.76
N GLU A 228 20.75 -7.91 12.00
CA GLU A 228 21.50 -6.72 11.62
C GLU A 228 20.71 -5.76 10.72
N ILE A 229 19.90 -6.27 9.79
CA ILE A 229 18.98 -5.45 8.98
C ILE A 229 17.91 -4.81 9.85
N THR A 230 17.35 -5.58 10.79
CA THR A 230 16.33 -5.09 11.72
C THR A 230 16.84 -3.91 12.55
N MET A 231 18.11 -3.95 12.98
CA MET A 231 18.75 -2.84 13.71
C MET A 231 18.96 -1.57 12.87
N ALA A 232 19.04 -1.71 11.54
CA ALA A 232 19.10 -0.58 10.62
C ALA A 232 17.74 0.09 10.39
N ILE A 233 16.63 -0.57 10.74
CA ILE A 233 15.27 -0.04 10.55
C ILE A 233 14.94 0.94 11.69
N ARG A 234 14.84 2.23 11.35
CA ARG A 234 14.55 3.31 12.31
C ARG A 234 13.06 3.65 12.42
N GLY A 235 12.24 3.18 11.48
CA GLY A 235 10.80 3.39 11.53
C GLY A 235 10.01 2.65 10.46
N VAL A 236 8.74 2.40 10.76
CA VAL A 236 7.75 1.87 9.81
C VAL A 236 6.53 2.78 9.85
N THR A 237 6.18 3.40 8.73
CA THR A 237 4.97 4.23 8.60
C THR A 237 4.14 3.78 7.40
N GLY A 238 2.83 3.96 7.47
CA GLY A 238 1.94 3.57 6.39
C GLY A 238 0.49 3.69 6.78
N HIS A 239 -0.38 3.84 5.78
CA HIS A 239 -1.83 3.83 5.96
C HIS A 239 -2.34 2.38 5.85
N TYR A 240 -2.69 1.76 6.99
CA TYR A 240 -3.23 0.39 6.99
C TYR A 240 -4.12 0.04 8.19
N ARG A 241 -4.85 -1.07 8.03
CA ARG A 241 -5.68 -1.73 9.04
C ARG A 241 -5.09 -3.12 9.33
N VAL A 242 -4.62 -3.38 10.56
CA VAL A 242 -4.11 -4.68 11.03
C VAL A 242 -5.28 -5.55 11.47
N TYR A 243 -5.52 -6.70 10.84
CA TYR A 243 -6.68 -7.55 11.15
C TYR A 243 -6.47 -8.48 12.36
N ARG A 244 -5.25 -9.03 12.58
CA ARG A 244 -4.97 -9.94 13.71
C ARG A 244 -3.48 -9.99 14.04
N VAL A 245 -3.14 -9.98 15.33
CA VAL A 245 -1.77 -10.20 15.85
C VAL A 245 -1.78 -11.37 16.83
N THR A 246 -1.09 -12.46 16.50
CA THR A 246 -1.05 -13.71 17.30
C THR A 246 0.29 -13.97 18.00
N GLY A 247 1.25 -13.03 17.96
CA GLY A 247 2.62 -13.17 18.50
C GLY A 247 3.12 -11.96 19.30
N GLN A 248 4.44 -11.86 19.51
CA GLN A 248 5.09 -10.69 20.10
C GLN A 248 5.27 -9.60 19.02
N TYR A 249 4.88 -8.36 19.31
CA TYR A 249 4.87 -7.29 18.32
C TYR A 249 5.26 -5.97 18.96
N VAL A 250 6.35 -5.32 18.55
CA VAL A 250 6.80 -4.05 19.16
C VAL A 250 6.91 -2.97 18.08
N VAL A 251 6.15 -1.89 18.23
CA VAL A 251 6.19 -0.73 17.34
C VAL A 251 6.95 0.41 17.98
N TYR A 252 8.06 0.81 17.38
CA TYR A 252 8.89 1.89 17.96
C TYR A 252 8.28 3.29 17.78
N ARG A 253 7.71 3.59 16.60
CA ARG A 253 7.09 4.88 16.32
C ARG A 253 5.94 4.76 15.33
N VAL A 254 4.78 5.31 15.67
CA VAL A 254 3.61 5.44 14.78
C VAL A 254 3.40 6.92 14.43
N THR A 255 3.56 7.24 13.15
CA THR A 255 3.19 8.53 12.54
C THR A 255 2.08 8.28 11.52
N GLY A 256 0.88 8.84 11.74
CA GLY A 256 -0.27 8.67 10.83
C GLY A 256 -1.45 7.90 11.43
N HIS A 257 -2.27 7.29 10.56
CA HIS A 257 -3.50 6.55 10.92
C HIS A 257 -3.21 5.05 11.01
N TYR A 258 -3.40 4.46 12.19
CA TYR A 258 -3.00 3.08 12.48
C TYR A 258 -4.09 2.37 13.29
N VAL A 259 -4.68 1.29 12.77
CA VAL A 259 -5.76 0.58 13.47
C VAL A 259 -5.48 -0.92 13.57
N VAL A 260 -5.58 -1.48 14.78
CA VAL A 260 -5.47 -2.92 15.08
C VAL A 260 -6.81 -3.50 15.46
N TYR A 261 -7.27 -4.55 14.80
CA TYR A 261 -8.58 -5.16 15.08
C TYR A 261 -8.53 -6.20 16.20
N ARG A 262 -7.48 -7.01 16.27
CA ARG A 262 -7.38 -8.08 17.28
C ARG A 262 -5.94 -8.34 17.71
N VAL A 263 -5.64 -8.19 18.99
CA VAL A 263 -4.37 -8.55 19.64
C VAL A 263 -4.57 -9.79 20.49
N THR A 264 -3.97 -10.91 20.11
CA THR A 264 -4.02 -12.20 20.83
C THR A 264 -2.68 -12.58 21.50
N GLY A 265 -1.58 -11.90 21.15
CA GLY A 265 -0.23 -12.10 21.74
C GLY A 265 0.26 -10.88 22.54
N GLN A 266 1.58 -10.71 22.70
CA GLN A 266 2.15 -9.52 23.34
C GLN A 266 2.36 -8.41 22.31
N TYR A 267 1.89 -7.19 22.59
CA TYR A 267 1.98 -6.09 21.65
C TYR A 267 2.44 -4.83 22.39
N GLY A 268 3.59 -4.25 22.01
CA GLY A 268 4.17 -3.05 22.56
C GLY A 268 4.16 -1.89 21.56
N VAL A 269 3.91 -0.66 22.00
CA VAL A 269 4.12 0.56 21.19
C VAL A 269 4.92 1.57 21.99
N TYR A 270 6.09 1.98 21.50
CA TYR A 270 6.95 2.94 22.20
C TYR A 270 6.46 4.39 22.04
N ARG A 271 6.13 4.83 20.82
CA ARG A 271 5.73 6.22 20.57
C ARG A 271 4.60 6.35 19.55
N VAL A 272 3.50 6.99 19.93
CA VAL A 272 2.38 7.32 19.03
C VAL A 272 2.29 8.82 18.84
N THR A 273 2.44 9.28 17.60
CA THR A 273 2.36 10.69 17.20
C THR A 273 1.17 11.00 16.27
N GLY A 274 0.34 9.99 15.91
CA GLY A 274 -0.81 10.10 15.00
C GLY A 274 -2.13 9.57 15.59
N GLN A 275 -3.09 9.17 14.74
CA GLN A 275 -4.33 8.52 15.17
C GLN A 275 -4.12 7.00 15.24
N TYR A 276 -4.30 6.43 16.42
CA TYR A 276 -4.05 5.03 16.69
C TYR A 276 -5.26 4.37 17.39
N GLY A 277 -5.74 3.23 16.89
CA GLY A 277 -6.91 2.56 17.45
C GLY A 277 -6.72 1.05 17.60
N VAL A 278 -7.21 0.46 18.70
CA VAL A 278 -7.24 -1.00 18.89
C VAL A 278 -8.66 -1.47 19.19
N TYR A 279 -9.21 -2.36 18.37
CA TYR A 279 -10.60 -2.78 18.51
C TYR A 279 -10.78 -3.91 19.55
N ARG A 280 -9.88 -4.90 19.60
CA ARG A 280 -9.97 -6.00 20.57
C ARG A 280 -8.60 -6.46 21.06
N VAL A 281 -8.41 -6.50 22.37
CA VAL A 281 -7.22 -7.03 23.03
C VAL A 281 -7.60 -8.25 23.85
N THR A 282 -6.92 -9.37 23.61
CA THR A 282 -7.08 -10.67 24.27
C THR A 282 -5.75 -11.19 24.85
N GLY A 283 -4.61 -10.57 24.50
CA GLY A 283 -3.27 -10.85 25.05
C GLY A 283 -2.71 -9.67 25.87
N HIS A 284 -1.39 -9.54 25.98
CA HIS A 284 -0.73 -8.41 26.69
C HIS A 284 -0.50 -7.25 25.75
N TYR A 285 -0.88 -6.04 26.14
CA TYR A 285 -0.78 -4.85 25.32
C TYR A 285 -0.17 -3.68 26.10
N VAL A 286 0.92 -3.10 25.62
CA VAL A 286 1.68 -2.07 26.31
C VAL A 286 1.91 -0.87 25.40
N VAL A 287 1.67 0.34 25.90
CA VAL A 287 1.99 1.59 25.21
C VAL A 287 2.84 2.49 26.10
N TYR A 288 4.03 2.87 25.64
CA TYR A 288 4.95 3.65 26.46
C TYR A 288 4.67 5.15 26.38
N ARG A 289 4.52 5.74 25.19
CA ARG A 289 4.34 7.19 25.02
C ARG A 289 3.31 7.54 23.94
N VAL A 290 2.30 8.32 24.30
CA VAL A 290 1.27 8.82 23.38
C VAL A 290 1.26 10.35 23.36
N THR A 291 1.45 10.92 22.18
CA THR A 291 1.36 12.36 21.89
C THR A 291 0.29 12.70 20.84
N GLY A 292 -0.47 11.70 20.36
CA GLY A 292 -1.58 11.83 19.39
C GLY A 292 -2.89 11.23 19.89
N HIS A 293 -3.89 11.04 19.00
CA HIS A 293 -5.19 10.44 19.38
C HIS A 293 -5.08 8.92 19.47
N TYR A 294 -5.62 8.35 20.55
CA TYR A 294 -5.48 6.95 20.89
C TYR A 294 -6.79 6.39 21.46
N GLY A 295 -7.24 5.21 21.02
CA GLY A 295 -8.45 4.58 21.56
C GLY A 295 -8.42 3.04 21.54
N VAL A 296 -8.94 2.41 22.59
CA VAL A 296 -9.11 0.95 22.69
C VAL A 296 -10.57 0.62 22.98
N TYR A 297 -11.19 -0.24 22.18
CA TYR A 297 -12.64 -0.47 22.23
C TYR A 297 -13.05 -1.70 23.06
N ARG A 298 -12.22 -2.76 23.14
CA ARG A 298 -12.56 -3.98 23.89
C ARG A 298 -11.31 -4.68 24.43
N VAL A 299 -11.18 -4.78 25.75
CA VAL A 299 -10.05 -5.43 26.42
C VAL A 299 -10.53 -6.63 27.22
N THR A 300 -9.87 -7.76 27.00
CA THR A 300 -10.09 -9.05 27.69
C THR A 300 -8.76 -9.68 28.16
N GLY A 301 -7.63 -9.01 27.90
CA GLY A 301 -6.28 -9.36 28.38
C GLY A 301 -5.62 -8.20 29.12
N GLN A 302 -4.31 -8.25 29.39
CA GLN A 302 -3.62 -7.17 30.11
C GLN A 302 -3.33 -5.96 29.22
N TYR A 303 -3.54 -4.76 29.75
CA TYR A 303 -3.34 -3.50 29.04
C TYR A 303 -2.67 -2.45 29.94
N VAL A 304 -1.54 -1.89 29.51
CA VAL A 304 -0.74 -0.92 30.29
C VAL A 304 -0.35 0.28 29.42
N VAL A 305 -0.52 1.50 29.95
CA VAL A 305 0.00 2.75 29.35
C VAL A 305 0.89 3.46 30.34
N TYR A 306 2.12 3.81 29.94
CA TYR A 306 3.08 4.49 30.82
C TYR A 306 2.97 6.02 30.78
N TYR A 307 2.85 6.65 29.59
CA TYR A 307 2.75 8.11 29.44
C TYR A 307 1.74 8.53 28.35
N SER A 308 0.78 9.39 28.68
CA SER A 308 -0.20 9.98 27.75
C SER A 308 -0.40 11.48 28.00
N TYR A 309 -0.37 12.28 26.95
CA TYR A 309 -0.53 13.75 27.04
C TYR A 309 -1.95 14.26 26.72
N ARG A 310 -2.93 13.38 26.47
CA ARG A 310 -4.35 13.73 26.44
C ARG A 310 -5.24 12.49 26.47
N SER A 311 -6.12 12.42 27.47
CA SER A 311 -7.17 11.42 27.62
C SER A 311 -8.32 11.69 26.67
N LEU A 312 -8.87 10.66 26.03
CA LEU A 312 -10.29 10.59 25.73
C LEU A 312 -10.77 9.18 26.07
N CYS A 313 -11.43 9.07 27.22
CA CYS A 313 -12.35 7.99 27.53
C CYS A 313 -13.47 7.96 26.49
N GLY A 314 -13.89 6.76 26.10
CA GLY A 314 -15.15 6.50 25.44
C GLY A 314 -15.54 5.06 25.75
N LEU A 315 -16.64 4.91 26.49
CA LEU A 315 -17.30 3.65 26.85
C LEU A 315 -17.56 2.73 25.66
#